data_AF-A0A241VX71-F1
#
_entry.id   AF-A0A241VX71-F1
#
_cell.length_a   1.000
_cell.length_b   1.000
_cell.length_c   1.000
_cell.angle_alpha   90.00
_cell.angle_beta   90.00
_cell.angle_gamma   90.00
#
_symmetry.space_group_name_H-M   'P 1'
#
loop_
_entity.id
_entity.type
_entity.pdbx_description
1 polymer ?
#
loop_
_entity_poly.entity_id
_entity_poly.type
_entity_poly.pdbx_seq_one_letter_code
_entity_poly.pdbx_strand_id
1 'polypeptide(L)'
;MENQHRKITGYRELNADEIALMNEIKELGPQIDAVILKVQTHVHKQRMKALYGQEDFKPSQNTAVNPLDPETLKRLEDATPERFAAMAKTEFQTGLMYLVRAVAQPTTF
;
A
#
# COMPACT_ATOMS: atom_id res chain seq x y z
N MET A 1 32.43 5.91 -9.08
CA MET A 1 32.88 4.76 -8.26
C MET A 1 32.56 3.51 -9.05
N GLU A 2 33.54 2.64 -9.24
CA GLU A 2 33.45 1.45 -10.08
C GLU A 2 32.38 0.49 -9.53
N ASN A 3 31.43 0.08 -10.38
CA ASN A 3 30.28 -0.76 -10.03
C ASN A 3 30.70 -2.09 -9.37
N GLN A 4 30.80 -2.11 -8.04
CA GLN A 4 31.41 -3.20 -7.27
C GLN A 4 30.50 -4.41 -7.01
N HIS A 5 29.34 -4.49 -7.67
CA HIS A 5 28.47 -5.68 -7.67
C HIS A 5 28.02 -6.01 -9.09
N ARG A 6 28.95 -6.44 -9.95
CA ARG A 6 28.65 -6.70 -11.38
C ARG A 6 27.73 -7.91 -11.61
N LYS A 7 27.63 -8.86 -10.69
CA LYS A 7 26.82 -10.06 -10.92
C LYS A 7 26.18 -10.59 -9.64
N ILE A 8 24.87 -10.56 -9.59
CA ILE A 8 24.07 -11.32 -8.61
C ILE A 8 23.81 -12.69 -9.25
N THR A 9 24.14 -13.77 -8.57
CA THR A 9 23.90 -15.14 -9.06
C THR A 9 22.42 -15.31 -9.45
N GLY A 10 22.17 -15.84 -10.65
CA GLY A 10 20.81 -16.03 -11.19
C GLY A 10 20.21 -14.84 -11.92
N TYR A 11 20.93 -13.70 -11.98
CA TYR A 11 20.51 -12.49 -12.69
C TYR A 11 21.50 -12.12 -13.81
N ARG A 12 20.97 -11.56 -14.89
CA ARG A 12 21.77 -10.96 -15.96
C ARG A 12 22.21 -9.54 -15.58
N GLU A 13 23.23 -9.03 -16.27
CA GLU A 13 23.56 -7.62 -16.19
C GLU A 13 22.46 -6.79 -16.89
N LEU A 14 22.12 -5.66 -16.27
CA LEU A 14 21.14 -4.71 -16.80
C LEU A 14 21.87 -3.64 -17.61
N ASN A 15 21.29 -3.27 -18.75
CA ASN A 15 21.75 -2.11 -19.52
C ASN A 15 21.22 -0.79 -18.92
N ALA A 16 21.63 0.34 -19.49
CA ALA A 16 21.26 1.66 -18.98
C ALA A 16 19.74 1.92 -18.96
N ASP A 17 19.03 1.48 -20.01
CA ASP A 17 17.59 1.66 -20.13
C ASP A 17 16.84 0.84 -19.08
N GLU A 18 17.30 -0.39 -18.82
CA GLU A 18 16.72 -1.27 -17.80
C GLU A 18 16.99 -0.77 -16.39
N ILE A 19 18.17 -0.19 -16.14
CA ILE A 19 18.47 0.47 -14.86
C ILE A 19 17.54 1.67 -14.65
N ALA A 20 17.27 2.45 -15.71
CA ALA A 20 16.32 3.55 -15.65
C ALA A 20 14.92 3.05 -15.30
N LEU A 21 14.44 2.00 -15.96
CA LEU A 21 13.15 1.37 -15.65
C LEU A 21 13.08 0.84 -14.21
N MET A 22 14.15 0.20 -13.70
CA MET A 22 14.21 -0.27 -12.31
C MET A 22 14.05 0.88 -11.31
N ASN A 23 14.68 2.03 -11.58
CA ASN A 23 14.56 3.21 -10.73
C ASN A 23 13.15 3.80 -10.78
N GLU A 24 12.55 3.89 -11.97
CA GLU A 24 11.17 4.36 -12.14
C GLU A 24 10.18 3.47 -11.37
N ILE A 25 10.30 2.14 -11.48
CA ILE A 25 9.47 1.20 -10.71
C ILE A 25 9.66 1.40 -9.20
N LYS A 26 10.89 1.65 -8.75
CA LYS A 26 11.19 1.91 -7.34
C LYS A 26 10.58 3.22 -6.83
N GLU A 27 10.54 4.25 -7.67
CA GLU A 27 9.92 5.54 -7.37
C GLU A 27 8.40 5.47 -7.24
N LEU A 28 7.74 4.52 -7.94
CA LEU A 28 6.30 4.29 -7.79
C LEU A 28 5.93 3.78 -6.39
N GLY A 29 6.80 3.00 -5.74
CA GLY A 29 6.52 2.40 -4.42
C GLY A 29 6.09 3.43 -3.36
N PRO A 30 6.91 4.45 -3.05
CA PRO A 30 6.54 5.52 -2.11
C PRO A 30 5.29 6.30 -2.52
N GLN A 31 5.08 6.53 -3.83
CA GLN A 31 3.91 7.26 -4.33
C GLN A 31 2.62 6.48 -4.06
N ILE A 32 2.63 5.18 -4.35
CA ILE A 32 1.49 4.28 -4.10
C ILE A 32 1.21 4.16 -2.60
N ASP A 33 2.23 3.95 -1.77
CA ASP A 33 2.05 3.82 -0.31
C ASP A 33 1.49 5.11 0.29
N ALA A 34 1.90 6.28 -0.21
CA ALA A 34 1.32 7.57 0.20
C ALA A 34 -0.17 7.68 -0.12
N VAL A 35 -0.63 7.16 -1.27
CA VAL A 35 -2.06 7.15 -1.62
C VAL A 35 -2.83 6.16 -0.74
N ILE A 36 -2.29 4.95 -0.52
CA ILE A 36 -2.90 3.96 0.37
C ILE A 36 -3.08 4.53 1.78
N LEU A 37 -2.05 5.18 2.33
CA LEU A 37 -2.10 5.80 3.65
C LEU A 37 -3.19 6.88 3.73
N LYS A 38 -3.33 7.71 2.69
CA LYS A 38 -4.42 8.70 2.62
C LYS A 38 -5.80 8.04 2.64
N VAL A 39 -6.00 6.97 1.87
CA VAL A 39 -7.27 6.23 1.83
C VAL A 39 -7.57 5.59 3.18
N GLN A 40 -6.60 4.91 3.79
CA GLN A 40 -6.77 4.27 5.10
C GLN A 40 -7.08 5.30 6.19
N THR A 41 -6.37 6.43 6.19
CA THR A 41 -6.62 7.54 7.12
C THR A 41 -8.03 8.08 6.94
N HIS A 42 -8.46 8.29 5.70
CA HIS A 42 -9.81 8.78 5.39
C HIS A 42 -10.90 7.83 5.90
N VAL A 43 -10.78 6.53 5.62
CA VAL A 43 -11.72 5.50 6.09
C VAL A 43 -11.76 5.46 7.63
N HIS A 44 -10.60 5.51 8.28
CA HIS A 44 -10.51 5.55 9.74
C HIS A 44 -11.23 6.78 10.32
N LYS A 45 -10.98 7.98 9.76
CA LYS A 45 -11.65 9.22 10.18
C LYS A 45 -13.17 9.16 10.02
N GLN A 46 -13.66 8.60 8.91
CA GLN A 46 -15.10 8.40 8.72
C GLN A 46 -15.69 7.52 9.82
N ARG A 47 -15.02 6.40 10.15
CA ARG A 47 -15.48 5.49 11.20
C ARG A 47 -15.43 6.14 12.59
N MET A 48 -14.35 6.85 12.92
CA MET A 48 -14.22 7.54 14.21
C MET A 48 -15.28 8.63 14.38
N LYS A 49 -15.54 9.41 13.32
CA LYS A 49 -16.61 10.40 13.32
C LYS A 49 -17.99 9.77 13.50
N ALA A 50 -18.27 8.63 12.86
CA ALA A 50 -19.55 7.95 12.98
C ALA A 50 -19.77 7.31 14.37
N LEU A 51 -18.70 6.84 15.03
CA LEU A 51 -18.77 6.26 16.37
C LEU A 51 -18.76 7.30 17.48
N TYR A 52 -17.96 8.36 17.35
CA TYR A 52 -17.60 9.26 18.47
C TYR A 52 -17.76 10.74 18.14
N GLY A 53 -18.15 11.11 16.91
CA GLY A 53 -18.34 12.50 16.49
C GLY A 53 -17.03 13.27 16.28
N GLN A 54 -15.88 12.61 16.49
CA GLN A 54 -14.55 13.18 16.42
C GLN A 54 -13.66 12.32 15.52
N GLU A 55 -12.97 12.93 14.57
CA GLU A 55 -12.15 12.23 13.57
C GLU A 55 -10.83 11.68 14.13
N ASP A 56 -10.24 12.38 15.11
CA ASP A 56 -8.92 12.05 15.67
C ASP A 56 -9.02 11.40 17.06
N PHE A 57 -10.19 10.87 17.42
CA PHE A 57 -10.42 10.22 18.70
C PHE A 57 -9.74 8.85 18.79
N LYS A 58 -9.05 8.59 19.90
CA LYS A 58 -8.34 7.32 20.17
C LYS A 58 -9.03 6.57 21.31
N PRO A 59 -9.95 5.64 21.01
CA PRO A 59 -10.65 4.88 22.03
C PRO A 59 -9.67 3.95 22.79
N SER A 60 -9.80 3.92 24.11
CA SER A 60 -9.22 2.87 24.97
C SER A 60 -10.02 1.56 24.86
N GLN A 61 -9.47 0.45 25.36
CA GLN A 61 -10.12 -0.87 25.37
C GLN A 61 -11.52 -0.87 26.01
N ASN A 62 -11.79 0.05 26.95
CA ASN A 62 -13.05 0.12 27.70
C ASN A 62 -13.97 1.26 27.24
N THR A 63 -13.71 1.84 26.07
CA THR A 63 -14.53 2.94 25.57
C THR A 63 -15.89 2.39 25.12
N ALA A 64 -16.97 2.86 25.74
CA ALA A 64 -18.31 2.50 25.33
C ALA A 64 -18.57 2.95 23.89
N VAL A 65 -19.06 2.03 23.08
CA VAL A 65 -19.39 2.29 21.68
C VAL A 65 -20.87 2.61 21.59
N ASN A 66 -21.22 3.87 21.27
CA ASN A 66 -22.58 4.27 20.95
C ASN A 66 -22.58 5.03 19.62
N PRO A 67 -22.95 4.40 18.50
CA PRO A 67 -22.94 5.03 17.18
C PRO A 67 -23.73 6.33 17.14
N LEU A 68 -23.07 7.43 16.75
CA LEU A 68 -23.72 8.72 16.50
C LEU A 68 -24.30 8.81 15.08
N ASP A 69 -23.73 8.07 14.13
CA ASP A 69 -24.21 7.94 12.75
C ASP A 69 -24.28 6.46 12.33
N PRO A 70 -25.38 5.77 12.64
CA PRO A 70 -25.57 4.36 12.29
C PRO A 70 -25.60 4.09 10.78
N GLU A 71 -26.12 5.02 9.96
CA GLU A 71 -26.22 4.85 8.51
C GLU A 71 -24.84 4.85 7.86
N THR A 72 -23.94 5.75 8.30
CA THR A 72 -22.54 5.71 7.86
C THR A 72 -21.84 4.43 8.31
N LEU A 73 -22.08 3.93 9.52
CA LEU A 73 -21.46 2.67 9.94
C LEU A 73 -21.95 1.51 9.08
N LYS A 74 -23.26 1.46 8.82
CA LYS A 74 -23.85 0.44 7.97
C LYS A 74 -23.24 0.46 6.57
N ARG A 75 -23.13 1.62 5.90
CA ARG A 75 -22.50 1.68 4.57
C ARG A 75 -21.02 1.25 4.60
N LEU A 76 -20.29 1.56 5.68
CA LEU A 76 -18.89 1.17 5.85
C LEU A 76 -18.77 -0.35 6.09
N GLU A 77 -19.65 -0.94 6.87
CA GLU A 77 -19.73 -2.38 7.10
C GLU A 77 -20.09 -3.13 5.82
N ASP A 78 -21.09 -2.65 5.08
CA ASP A 78 -21.53 -3.27 3.82
C ASP A 78 -20.44 -3.16 2.74
N ALA A 79 -19.71 -2.03 2.67
CA ALA A 79 -18.68 -1.82 1.66
C ALA A 79 -17.31 -2.42 2.03
N THR A 80 -17.02 -2.67 3.31
CA THR A 80 -15.73 -3.20 3.81
C THR A 80 -14.47 -2.47 3.30
N PRO A 81 -14.42 -1.12 3.30
CA PRO A 81 -13.36 -0.36 2.62
C PRO A 81 -11.95 -0.64 3.18
N GLU A 82 -11.81 -0.99 4.45
CA GLU A 82 -10.52 -1.36 5.06
C GLU A 82 -9.94 -2.63 4.39
N ARG A 83 -10.80 -3.61 4.08
CA ARG A 83 -10.40 -4.84 3.38
C ARG A 83 -9.92 -4.53 1.97
N PHE A 84 -10.66 -3.69 1.23
CA PHE A 84 -10.29 -3.31 -0.12
C PHE A 84 -8.98 -2.50 -0.16
N ALA A 85 -8.77 -1.59 0.79
CA ALA A 85 -7.50 -0.86 0.92
C ALA A 85 -6.32 -1.79 1.23
N ALA A 86 -6.52 -2.79 2.09
CA ALA A 86 -5.50 -3.80 2.39
C ALA A 86 -5.18 -4.67 1.17
N MET A 87 -6.21 -5.12 0.43
CA MET A 87 -6.01 -5.86 -0.81
C MET A 87 -5.26 -5.02 -1.85
N ALA A 88 -5.66 -3.76 -2.06
CA ALA A 88 -4.97 -2.87 -2.99
C ALA A 88 -3.47 -2.73 -2.65
N LYS A 89 -3.12 -2.62 -1.36
CA LYS A 89 -1.73 -2.60 -0.92
C LYS A 89 -0.97 -3.85 -1.36
N THR A 90 -1.53 -5.03 -1.09
CA THR A 90 -0.92 -6.30 -1.49
C THR A 90 -0.78 -6.42 -3.01
N GLU A 91 -1.83 -6.08 -3.76
CA GLU A 91 -1.83 -6.19 -5.22
C GLU A 91 -0.85 -5.21 -5.87
N PHE A 92 -0.77 -3.96 -5.38
CA PHE A 92 0.23 -3.01 -5.89
C PHE A 92 1.66 -3.43 -5.55
N GLN A 93 1.91 -3.90 -4.33
CA GLN A 93 3.24 -4.42 -3.96
C GLN A 93 3.62 -5.61 -4.84
N THR A 94 2.69 -6.52 -5.09
CA THR A 94 2.88 -7.67 -5.97
C THR A 94 3.13 -7.21 -7.41
N GLY A 95 2.35 -6.26 -7.92
CA GLY A 95 2.54 -5.66 -9.25
C GLY A 95 3.92 -5.03 -9.41
N LEU A 96 4.39 -4.27 -8.42
CA LEU A 96 5.75 -3.70 -8.43
C LEU A 96 6.82 -4.81 -8.48
N MET A 97 6.66 -5.88 -7.70
CA MET A 97 7.57 -7.03 -7.76
C MET A 97 7.55 -7.73 -9.13
N TYR A 98 6.38 -7.84 -9.75
CA TYR A 98 6.25 -8.42 -11.10
C TYR A 98 6.89 -7.53 -12.16
N LEU A 99 6.78 -6.20 -12.07
CA LEU A 99 7.48 -5.27 -12.95
C LEU A 99 9.00 -5.41 -12.80
N VAL A 100 9.51 -5.44 -11.56
CA VAL A 100 10.94 -5.69 -11.28
C VAL A 100 11.38 -7.01 -11.90
N ARG A 101 10.61 -8.09 -11.71
CA ARG A 101 10.93 -9.41 -12.27
C ARG A 101 10.93 -9.40 -13.80
N ALA A 102 10.01 -8.68 -14.44
CA ALA A 102 9.92 -8.57 -15.90
C ALA A 102 11.15 -7.88 -16.51
N VAL A 103 11.69 -6.86 -15.82
CA VAL A 103 12.95 -6.20 -16.24
C VAL A 103 14.16 -7.08 -15.91
N ALA A 104 14.22 -7.62 -14.68
CA ALA A 104 15.37 -8.37 -14.17
C ALA A 104 15.60 -9.72 -14.85
N GLN A 105 14.54 -10.37 -15.36
CA GLN A 105 14.58 -11.65 -16.07
C GLN A 105 15.48 -12.71 -15.41
N PRO A 106 15.24 -13.07 -14.13
CA PRO A 106 16.05 -14.09 -13.46
C PRO A 106 15.90 -15.44 -14.16
N THR A 107 16.98 -16.21 -14.19
CA THR A 107 17.02 -17.52 -14.87
C THR A 107 16.70 -18.70 -13.93
N THR A 108 16.45 -18.43 -12.65
CA THR A 108 16.13 -19.42 -11.62
C THR A 108 14.83 -19.04 -10.90
N PHE A 109 14.14 -20.05 -10.36
CA PHE A 109 12.88 -19.92 -9.62
C PHE A 109 13.12 -19.77 -8.13
#